data_AF-A0A6L7TSP0-F1
#
_entry.id   AF-A0A6L7TSP0-F1
#
_cell.length_a   1.000
_cell.length_b   1.000
_cell.length_c   1.000
_cell.angle_alpha   90.00
_cell.angle_beta   90.00
_cell.angle_gamma   90.00
#
_symmetry.space_group_name_H-M   'P 1'
#
loop_
_entity.id
_entity.type
_entity.pdbx_description
1 polymer ?
#
loop_
_entity_poly.entity_id
_entity_poly.type
_entity_poly.pdbx_seq_one_letter_code
_entity_poly.pdbx_strand_id
1 'polypeptide(L)'
;MATVTEIAEGVFRINVAIPGRPVTYSLFLIDDEEPTLIETSFGQLFGEIREAVEKVMDPARIRHIVSPHFEGDECGGLPQFLKVACNAAPLCSPIGAGSIRDFTGVEPRVVADGEVLPIGDRRLRFLLTPYVHAWDSLLVFEETQKVLYSSDLFIQPGDGPAVTDRDLSDVMVEFYRSSGVMPSMRHIHQALNKVGPLPVETIACHHGTVLTGDLTPYFQALWDHDVTGLPALIPRWPGLMGE
;
A
#
# COMPACT_ATOMS: atom_id res chain seq x y z
N MET A 1 0.52 -14.42 12.56
CA MET A 1 -0.95 -14.44 12.66
C MET A 1 -1.46 -13.06 12.31
N ALA A 2 -2.21 -12.98 11.21
CA ALA A 2 -2.70 -11.75 10.66
C ALA A 2 -3.77 -11.18 11.58
N THR A 3 -3.69 -9.87 11.77
CA THR A 3 -4.67 -9.11 12.53
C THR A 3 -5.64 -8.44 11.57
N VAL A 4 -6.89 -8.28 11.98
CA VAL A 4 -7.94 -7.58 11.21
C VAL A 4 -8.43 -6.45 12.10
N THR A 5 -8.37 -5.22 11.60
CA THR A 5 -8.89 -4.04 12.29
C THR A 5 -9.69 -3.20 11.32
N GLU A 6 -10.93 -2.85 11.68
CA GLU A 6 -11.71 -1.86 10.95
C GLU A 6 -11.16 -0.46 11.26
N ILE A 7 -10.64 0.24 10.24
CA ILE A 7 -9.98 1.55 10.39
C ILE A 7 -10.90 2.71 10.00
N ALA A 8 -11.94 2.41 9.23
CA ALA A 8 -13.05 3.27 8.87
C ALA A 8 -14.25 2.37 8.54
N GLU A 9 -15.47 2.89 8.50
CA GLU A 9 -16.66 2.04 8.27
C GLU A 9 -16.51 1.23 6.98
N GLY A 10 -16.57 -0.10 7.06
CA GLY A 10 -16.41 -0.99 5.91
C GLY A 10 -14.99 -1.02 5.30
N VAL A 11 -13.98 -0.46 5.96
CA VAL A 11 -12.57 -0.48 5.53
C VAL A 11 -11.74 -1.20 6.58
N PHE A 12 -11.17 -2.34 6.19
CA PHE A 12 -10.44 -3.23 7.08
C PHE A 12 -8.96 -3.26 6.73
N ARG A 13 -8.11 -2.92 7.70
CA ARG A 13 -6.69 -3.22 7.66
C ARG A 13 -6.48 -4.68 8.05
N ILE A 14 -5.88 -5.45 7.16
CA ILE A 14 -5.31 -6.75 7.47
C ILE A 14 -3.80 -6.55 7.60
N ASN A 15 -3.19 -6.98 8.71
CA ASN A 15 -1.78 -6.72 8.97
C ASN A 15 -1.02 -7.95 9.45
N VAL A 16 0.18 -8.14 8.92
CA VAL A 16 1.11 -9.20 9.32
C VAL A 16 2.41 -8.58 9.82
N ALA A 17 2.80 -8.94 11.04
CA ALA A 17 4.14 -8.69 11.58
C ALA A 17 5.00 -9.94 11.41
N ILE A 18 6.12 -9.83 10.68
CA ILE A 18 7.08 -10.92 10.53
C ILE A 18 8.22 -10.70 11.54
N PRO A 19 8.49 -11.65 12.46
CA PRO A 19 9.56 -11.50 13.43
C PRO A 19 10.92 -11.18 12.79
N GLY A 20 11.61 -10.16 13.32
CA GLY A 20 12.92 -9.71 12.83
C GLY A 20 12.89 -8.76 11.63
N ARG A 21 11.70 -8.40 11.10
CA ARG A 21 11.56 -7.35 10.08
C ARG A 21 11.42 -5.96 10.72
N PRO A 22 11.93 -4.89 10.06
CA PRO A 22 11.81 -3.52 10.54
C PRO A 22 10.39 -2.96 10.42
N VAL A 23 9.52 -3.59 9.63
CA VAL A 23 8.20 -3.09 9.26
C VAL A 23 7.17 -4.22 9.32
N THR A 24 5.91 -3.83 9.36
CA THR A 24 4.76 -4.72 9.15
C THR A 24 4.26 -4.63 7.70
N TYR A 25 3.37 -5.54 7.32
CA TYR A 25 2.83 -5.64 5.97
C TYR A 25 1.30 -5.56 6.06
N SER A 26 0.76 -4.40 5.73
CA SER A 26 -0.67 -4.14 5.71
C SER A 26 -1.23 -4.40 4.32
N LEU A 27 -2.50 -4.72 4.25
CA LEU A 27 -3.29 -4.68 3.03
C LEU A 27 -4.71 -4.29 3.43
N PHE A 28 -5.47 -3.73 2.50
CA PHE A 28 -6.74 -3.10 2.84
C PHE A 28 -7.89 -3.73 2.09
N LEU A 29 -8.88 -4.21 2.81
CA LEU A 29 -10.11 -4.76 2.28
C LEU A 29 -11.23 -3.74 2.44
N ILE A 30 -11.84 -3.35 1.32
CA ILE A 30 -12.98 -2.44 1.27
C ILE A 30 -14.23 -3.29 1.02
N ASP A 31 -15.13 -3.34 2.01
CA ASP A 31 -16.43 -3.99 1.89
C ASP A 31 -17.46 -2.99 1.36
N ASP A 32 -17.85 -3.18 0.10
CA ASP A 32 -18.81 -2.37 -0.65
C ASP A 32 -19.53 -3.29 -1.66
N GLU A 33 -20.32 -2.74 -2.59
CA GLU A 33 -21.01 -3.52 -3.62
C GLU A 33 -20.06 -4.30 -4.54
N GLU A 34 -18.90 -3.70 -4.86
CA GLU A 34 -17.78 -4.33 -5.54
C GLU A 34 -16.55 -4.41 -4.62
N PRO A 35 -16.48 -5.42 -3.72
CA PRO A 35 -15.41 -5.51 -2.73
C PRO A 35 -14.03 -5.44 -3.37
N THR A 36 -13.18 -4.60 -2.81
CA THR A 36 -11.87 -4.28 -3.37
C THR A 36 -10.78 -4.58 -2.36
N LEU A 37 -9.77 -5.34 -2.80
CA LEU A 37 -8.56 -5.60 -2.03
C LEU A 37 -7.44 -4.72 -2.58
N ILE A 38 -6.85 -3.88 -1.73
CA ILE A 38 -5.65 -3.11 -2.05
C ILE A 38 -4.47 -3.87 -1.46
N GLU A 39 -3.56 -4.33 -2.32
CA GLU A 39 -2.38 -5.14 -1.98
C GLU A 39 -2.73 -6.57 -1.56
N THR A 40 -1.75 -7.47 -1.59
CA THR A 40 -1.95 -8.91 -1.30
C THR A 40 -0.87 -9.50 -0.40
N SER A 41 0.14 -8.69 -0.07
CA SER A 41 1.36 -9.08 0.60
C SER A 41 2.16 -10.19 -0.10
N PHE A 42 3.13 -10.78 0.60
CA PHE A 42 3.90 -11.92 0.12
C PHE A 42 3.04 -13.15 -0.18
N GLY A 43 3.37 -13.85 -1.26
CA GLY A 43 2.69 -15.09 -1.63
C GLY A 43 2.78 -16.21 -0.58
N GLN A 44 3.85 -16.24 0.22
CA GLN A 44 4.00 -17.19 1.33
C GLN A 44 3.04 -16.92 2.50
N LEU A 45 2.52 -15.69 2.61
CA LEU A 45 1.56 -15.30 3.64
C LEU A 45 0.10 -15.50 3.20
N PHE A 46 -0.13 -15.91 1.94
CA PHE A 46 -1.48 -16.04 1.37
C PHE A 46 -2.45 -16.81 2.26
N GLY A 47 -2.05 -17.94 2.83
CA GLY A 47 -2.93 -18.75 3.68
C GLY A 47 -3.47 -17.98 4.88
N GLU A 48 -2.58 -17.31 5.62
CA GLU A 48 -2.90 -16.53 6.82
C GLU A 48 -3.72 -15.27 6.47
N ILE A 49 -3.39 -14.61 5.36
CA ILE A 49 -4.10 -13.42 4.89
C ILE A 49 -5.50 -13.79 4.38
N ARG A 50 -5.64 -14.88 3.62
CA ARG A 50 -6.94 -15.40 3.18
C ARG A 50 -7.83 -15.71 4.38
N GLU A 51 -7.32 -16.38 5.40
CA GLU A 51 -8.05 -16.64 6.64
C GLU A 51 -8.46 -15.35 7.38
N ALA A 52 -7.68 -14.27 7.25
CA ALA A 52 -8.05 -12.96 7.78
C ALA A 52 -9.16 -12.29 6.96
N VAL A 53 -9.10 -12.36 5.63
CA VAL A 53 -10.19 -11.91 4.74
C VAL A 53 -11.48 -12.67 5.04
N GLU A 54 -11.42 -13.98 5.25
CA GLU A 54 -12.56 -14.85 5.58
C GLU A 54 -13.29 -14.46 6.88
N LYS A 55 -12.63 -13.72 7.78
CA LYS A 55 -13.27 -13.16 8.99
C LYS A 55 -14.17 -11.96 8.70
N VAL A 56 -13.97 -11.30 7.55
CA VAL A 56 -14.74 -10.13 7.10
C VAL A 56 -15.78 -10.56 6.07
N MET A 57 -15.37 -11.29 5.03
CA MET A 57 -16.24 -11.73 3.94
C MET A 57 -15.72 -13.01 3.25
N ASP A 58 -16.55 -13.66 2.45
CA ASP A 58 -16.10 -14.70 1.52
C ASP A 58 -15.12 -14.09 0.49
N PRO A 59 -13.84 -14.53 0.44
CA PRO A 59 -12.86 -14.01 -0.51
C PRO A 59 -13.29 -14.14 -1.97
N ALA A 60 -14.16 -15.11 -2.31
CA ALA A 60 -14.67 -15.27 -3.66
C ALA A 60 -15.54 -14.09 -4.14
N ARG A 61 -16.00 -13.23 -3.21
CA ARG A 61 -16.78 -12.01 -3.51
C ARG A 61 -15.93 -10.85 -4.03
N ILE A 62 -14.60 -10.88 -3.82
CA ILE A 62 -13.70 -9.79 -4.24
C ILE A 62 -13.85 -9.55 -5.75
N ARG A 63 -14.05 -8.29 -6.14
CA ARG A 63 -14.26 -7.86 -7.52
C ARG A 63 -13.03 -7.19 -8.12
N HIS A 64 -12.24 -6.53 -7.29
CA HIS A 64 -11.03 -5.82 -7.70
C HIS A 64 -9.89 -6.16 -6.75
N ILE A 65 -8.70 -6.38 -7.31
CA ILE A 65 -7.46 -6.48 -6.54
C ILE A 65 -6.47 -5.48 -7.12
N VAL A 66 -6.20 -4.41 -6.38
CA VAL A 66 -5.26 -3.37 -6.80
C VAL A 66 -3.86 -3.77 -6.40
N SER A 67 -2.94 -3.74 -7.38
CA SER A 67 -1.50 -3.81 -7.16
C SER A 67 -0.93 -2.41 -7.29
N PRO A 68 -0.63 -1.71 -6.18
CA PRO A 68 -0.04 -0.37 -6.23
C PRO A 68 1.26 -0.34 -7.02
N HIS A 69 2.11 -1.36 -6.84
CA HIS A 69 3.27 -1.60 -7.69
C HIS A 69 3.67 -3.06 -7.70
N PHE A 70 4.65 -3.40 -8.54
CA PHE A 70 5.16 -4.76 -8.70
C PHE A 70 6.34 -5.03 -7.76
N GLU A 71 6.04 -5.35 -6.50
CA GLU A 71 7.00 -5.89 -5.54
C GLU A 71 6.40 -7.04 -4.74
N GLY A 72 7.25 -7.99 -4.34
CA GLY A 72 6.82 -9.28 -3.81
C GLY A 72 6.02 -9.18 -2.51
N ASP A 73 6.25 -8.15 -1.70
CA ASP A 73 5.54 -7.86 -0.46
C ASP A 73 4.28 -7.01 -0.65
N GLU A 74 3.96 -6.61 -1.87
CA GLU A 74 2.77 -5.84 -2.23
C GLU A 74 1.82 -6.71 -3.07
N CYS A 75 2.36 -7.40 -4.09
CA CYS A 75 1.59 -8.16 -5.07
C CYS A 75 1.82 -9.68 -4.99
N GLY A 76 2.67 -10.19 -4.11
CA GLY A 76 3.09 -11.59 -4.11
C GLY A 76 1.97 -12.63 -3.94
N GLY A 77 0.87 -12.27 -3.28
CA GLY A 77 -0.33 -13.10 -3.09
C GLY A 77 -1.32 -13.05 -4.25
N LEU A 78 -1.14 -12.14 -5.21
CA LEU A 78 -2.10 -11.86 -6.29
C LEU A 78 -2.48 -13.11 -7.12
N PRO A 79 -1.55 -13.97 -7.59
CA PRO A 79 -1.92 -15.17 -8.35
C PRO A 79 -2.79 -16.15 -7.55
N GLN A 80 -2.60 -16.23 -6.23
CA GLN A 80 -3.37 -17.10 -5.35
C GLN A 80 -4.76 -16.52 -5.07
N PHE A 81 -4.86 -15.21 -4.85
CA PHE A 81 -6.15 -14.54 -4.70
C PHE A 81 -7.00 -14.65 -5.96
N LEU A 82 -6.42 -14.48 -7.16
CA LEU A 82 -7.16 -14.63 -8.43
C LEU A 82 -7.70 -16.04 -8.67
N LYS A 83 -7.15 -17.07 -8.00
CA LYS A 83 -7.70 -18.44 -8.05
C LYS A 83 -8.93 -18.60 -7.16
N VAL A 84 -8.99 -17.89 -6.04
CA VAL A 84 -10.11 -17.95 -5.09
C VAL A 84 -11.21 -16.97 -5.48
N ALA A 85 -10.83 -15.74 -5.82
CA ALA A 85 -11.68 -14.69 -6.36
C ALA A 85 -11.64 -14.72 -7.90
N CYS A 86 -12.19 -15.78 -8.50
CA CYS A 86 -12.09 -16.03 -9.94
C CYS A 86 -12.77 -14.97 -10.82
N ASN A 87 -13.61 -14.11 -10.23
CA ASN A 87 -14.25 -12.99 -10.90
C ASN A 87 -13.58 -11.64 -10.62
N ALA A 88 -12.49 -11.62 -9.86
CA ALA A 88 -11.75 -10.41 -9.57
C ALA A 88 -10.92 -9.96 -10.78
N ALA A 89 -10.91 -8.65 -11.04
CA ALA A 89 -9.96 -8.04 -11.95
C ALA A 89 -8.70 -7.62 -11.18
N PRO A 90 -7.49 -7.97 -11.63
CA PRO A 90 -6.28 -7.30 -11.17
C PRO A 90 -6.23 -5.89 -11.77
N LEU A 91 -6.01 -4.87 -10.94
CA LEU A 91 -5.87 -3.47 -11.35
C LEU A 91 -4.42 -3.01 -11.13
N CYS A 92 -3.85 -2.35 -12.12
CA CYS A 92 -2.48 -1.85 -12.04
C CYS A 92 -2.26 -0.65 -12.97
N SER A 93 -1.10 -0.02 -12.85
CA SER A 93 -0.71 1.05 -13.75
C SER A 93 -0.48 0.54 -15.19
N PRO A 94 -0.53 1.43 -16.20
CA PRO A 94 -0.29 1.04 -17.59
C PRO A 94 1.10 0.43 -17.82
N ILE A 95 2.10 0.91 -17.09
CA ILE A 95 3.48 0.49 -17.25
C ILE A 95 3.70 -0.90 -16.58
N GLY A 96 3.05 -1.17 -15.43
CA GLY A 96 3.09 -2.45 -14.71
C GLY A 96 2.31 -3.60 -15.35
N ALA A 97 1.42 -3.31 -16.31
CA ALA A 97 0.48 -4.28 -16.88
C ALA A 97 1.14 -5.54 -17.45
N GLY A 98 2.30 -5.38 -18.12
CA GLY A 98 3.05 -6.50 -18.67
C GLY A 98 3.53 -7.47 -17.59
N SER A 99 4.09 -6.94 -16.49
CA SER A 99 4.59 -7.73 -15.36
C SER A 99 3.47 -8.44 -14.62
N ILE A 100 2.36 -7.74 -14.36
CA ILE A 100 1.18 -8.33 -13.71
C ILE A 100 0.59 -9.46 -14.55
N ARG A 101 0.48 -9.27 -15.88
CA ARG A 101 -0.01 -10.33 -16.77
C ARG A 101 0.89 -11.55 -16.78
N ASP A 102 2.20 -11.37 -16.89
CA ASP A 102 3.15 -12.49 -16.90
C ASP A 102 3.13 -13.24 -15.55
N PHE A 103 3.06 -12.49 -14.46
CA PHE A 103 3.06 -13.04 -13.10
C PHE A 103 1.78 -13.82 -12.75
N THR A 104 0.62 -13.38 -13.25
CA THR A 104 -0.68 -13.94 -12.89
C THR A 104 -1.30 -14.86 -13.95
N GLY A 105 -0.92 -14.67 -15.22
CA GLY A 105 -1.61 -15.27 -16.37
C GLY A 105 -2.97 -14.64 -16.69
N VAL A 106 -3.35 -13.54 -16.03
CA VAL A 106 -4.63 -12.83 -16.20
C VAL A 106 -4.36 -11.44 -16.79
N GLU A 107 -5.17 -11.01 -17.76
CA GLU A 107 -5.07 -9.65 -18.31
C GLU A 107 -5.56 -8.64 -17.25
N PRO A 108 -4.72 -7.69 -16.81
CA PRO A 108 -5.12 -6.70 -15.83
C PRO A 108 -5.98 -5.59 -16.43
N ARG A 109 -6.87 -5.02 -15.61
CA ARG A 109 -7.55 -3.76 -15.88
C ARG A 109 -6.57 -2.61 -15.61
N VAL A 110 -6.01 -2.07 -16.68
CA VAL A 110 -5.15 -0.88 -16.60
C VAL A 110 -5.96 0.34 -16.20
N VAL A 111 -5.47 1.09 -15.21
CA VAL A 111 -6.06 2.37 -14.78
C VAL A 111 -5.31 3.57 -15.36
N ALA A 112 -6.04 4.64 -15.67
CA ALA A 112 -5.46 5.92 -16.06
C ALA A 112 -5.21 6.84 -14.85
N ASP A 113 -4.31 7.80 -15.01
CA ASP A 113 -4.06 8.83 -13.99
C ASP A 113 -5.29 9.70 -13.78
N GLY A 114 -5.73 9.80 -12.53
CA GLY A 114 -6.95 10.52 -12.14
C GLY A 114 -8.25 9.78 -12.46
N GLU A 115 -8.19 8.55 -13.00
CA GLU A 115 -9.37 7.72 -13.23
C GLU A 115 -10.11 7.47 -11.91
N VAL A 116 -11.44 7.47 -11.97
CA VAL A 116 -12.30 7.17 -10.83
C VAL A 116 -13.12 5.92 -11.12
N LEU A 117 -12.98 4.91 -10.27
CA LEU A 117 -13.76 3.68 -10.29
C LEU A 117 -14.81 3.71 -9.16
N PRO A 118 -16.11 3.77 -9.48
CA PRO A 118 -17.14 3.49 -8.49
C PRO A 118 -17.11 2.00 -8.14
N ILE A 119 -17.23 1.68 -6.85
CA ILE A 119 -17.27 0.29 -6.34
C ILE A 119 -18.54 0.00 -5.52
N GLY A 120 -19.57 0.82 -5.71
CA GLY A 120 -20.79 0.87 -4.90
C GLY A 120 -21.00 2.29 -4.38
N ASP A 121 -21.12 2.43 -3.06
CA ASP A 121 -21.25 3.75 -2.43
C ASP A 121 -19.94 4.55 -2.45
N ARG A 122 -18.80 3.86 -2.59
CA ARG A 122 -17.46 4.46 -2.63
C ARG A 122 -16.94 4.66 -4.05
N ARG A 123 -15.95 5.55 -4.13
CA ARG A 123 -15.26 5.90 -5.38
C ARG A 123 -13.76 5.90 -5.16
N LEU A 124 -13.04 5.09 -5.95
CA LEU A 124 -11.59 4.97 -5.90
C LEU A 124 -10.97 5.80 -7.02
N ARG A 125 -10.21 6.84 -6.66
CA ARG A 125 -9.42 7.65 -7.58
C ARG A 125 -7.99 7.11 -7.64
N PHE A 126 -7.52 6.74 -8.82
CA PHE A 126 -6.16 6.26 -9.03
C PHE A 126 -5.21 7.43 -9.35
N LEU A 127 -4.06 7.45 -8.69
CA LEU A 127 -3.02 8.46 -8.88
C LEU A 127 -1.74 7.76 -9.33
N LEU A 128 -1.33 7.91 -10.58
CA LEU A 128 -0.10 7.26 -11.06
C LEU A 128 1.12 8.00 -10.49
N THR A 129 1.99 7.30 -9.76
CA THR A 129 3.15 7.87 -9.07
C THR A 129 4.41 7.09 -9.41
N PRO A 130 4.79 6.98 -10.71
CA PRO A 130 5.94 6.19 -11.11
C PRO A 130 7.21 6.68 -10.40
N TYR A 131 8.04 5.72 -10.01
CA TYR A 131 9.27 5.90 -9.23
C TYR A 131 9.07 6.38 -7.78
N VAL A 132 7.89 6.12 -7.19
CA VAL A 132 7.60 6.34 -5.75
C VAL A 132 7.18 5.02 -5.08
N HIS A 133 8.12 4.12 -4.76
CA HIS A 133 9.50 4.11 -5.26
C HIS A 133 9.68 3.23 -6.51
N ALA A 134 8.73 2.36 -6.82
CA ALA A 134 8.79 1.47 -7.97
C ALA A 134 8.36 2.18 -9.26
N TRP A 135 8.91 1.72 -10.38
CA TRP A 135 8.70 2.29 -11.72
C TRP A 135 7.22 2.28 -12.16
N ASP A 136 6.41 1.36 -11.60
CA ASP A 136 5.01 1.17 -11.93
C ASP A 136 4.03 1.65 -10.84
N SER A 137 4.53 2.31 -9.80
CA SER A 137 3.73 2.73 -8.65
C SER A 137 2.52 3.60 -8.99
N LEU A 138 1.43 3.34 -8.27
CA LEU A 138 0.24 4.16 -8.15
C LEU A 138 -0.23 4.21 -6.70
N LEU A 139 -1.04 5.23 -6.38
CA LEU A 139 -1.76 5.34 -5.12
C LEU A 139 -3.27 5.29 -5.39
N VAL A 140 -4.07 5.00 -4.37
CA VAL A 140 -5.54 5.02 -4.45
C VAL A 140 -6.11 5.96 -3.40
N PHE A 141 -6.94 6.91 -3.82
CA PHE A 141 -7.69 7.78 -2.92
C PHE A 141 -9.18 7.42 -2.95
N GLU A 142 -9.73 7.02 -1.81
CA GLU A 142 -11.16 6.79 -1.63
C GLU A 142 -11.86 8.10 -1.28
N GLU A 143 -12.77 8.57 -2.13
CA GLU A 143 -13.30 9.94 -2.05
C GLU A 143 -14.32 10.16 -0.91
N THR A 144 -14.93 9.09 -0.38
CA THR A 144 -16.06 9.16 0.57
C THR A 144 -15.60 9.37 2.00
N GLN A 145 -14.72 8.50 2.49
CA GLN A 145 -14.07 8.58 3.80
C GLN A 145 -12.67 9.19 3.73
N LYS A 146 -12.25 9.65 2.55
CA LYS A 146 -11.00 10.40 2.33
C LYS A 146 -9.75 9.64 2.79
N VAL A 147 -9.75 8.34 2.50
CA VAL A 147 -8.65 7.42 2.82
C VAL A 147 -7.69 7.38 1.63
N LEU A 148 -6.42 7.67 1.88
CA LEU A 148 -5.34 7.47 0.92
C LEU A 148 -4.66 6.12 1.20
N TYR A 149 -4.84 5.15 0.30
CA TYR A 149 -4.02 3.94 0.26
C TYR A 149 -2.70 4.28 -0.41
N SER A 150 -1.65 4.40 0.40
CA SER A 150 -0.42 5.08 0.02
C SER A 150 0.73 4.15 -0.34
N SER A 151 0.54 2.82 -0.26
CA SER A 151 1.60 1.84 -0.50
C SER A 151 2.85 2.24 0.32
N ASP A 152 4.00 2.40 -0.33
CA ASP A 152 5.28 2.78 0.29
C ASP A 152 5.46 4.28 0.54
N LEU A 153 4.48 5.12 0.20
CA LEU A 153 4.48 6.53 0.57
C LEU A 153 3.93 6.70 2.00
N PHE A 154 4.60 7.54 2.81
CA PHE A 154 4.30 7.80 4.22
C PHE A 154 4.56 6.64 5.20
N ILE A 155 5.41 5.69 4.84
CA ILE A 155 5.70 4.52 5.69
C ILE A 155 6.57 4.85 6.91
N GLN A 156 6.40 4.08 7.97
CA GLN A 156 7.22 4.14 9.18
C GLN A 156 7.60 2.72 9.67
N PRO A 157 8.67 2.58 10.46
CA PRO A 157 9.11 1.31 10.99
C PRO A 157 8.29 0.88 12.20
N GLY A 158 8.36 -0.41 12.51
CA GLY A 158 7.83 -1.04 13.70
C GLY A 158 6.45 -1.67 13.51
N ASP A 159 6.01 -2.28 14.61
CA ASP A 159 4.70 -2.92 14.76
C ASP A 159 3.88 -2.11 15.78
N GLY A 160 3.57 -0.87 15.39
CA GLY A 160 2.76 0.05 16.18
C GLY A 160 1.28 -0.37 16.25
N PRO A 161 0.41 0.45 16.86
CA PRO A 161 -1.02 0.17 16.90
C PRO A 161 -1.62 0.10 15.48
N ALA A 162 -2.88 -0.34 15.37
CA ALA A 162 -3.56 -0.39 14.08
C ALA A 162 -3.67 1.00 13.42
N VAL A 163 -3.98 2.01 14.24
CA VAL A 163 -4.18 3.41 13.87
C VAL A 163 -3.50 4.30 14.93
N THR A 164 -2.94 5.44 14.51
CA THR A 164 -2.42 6.46 15.42
C THR A 164 -2.73 7.87 14.89
N ASP A 165 -2.90 8.81 15.82
CA ASP A 165 -2.97 10.25 15.59
C ASP A 165 -1.69 10.98 16.03
N ARG A 166 -0.65 10.21 16.41
CA ARG A 166 0.63 10.73 16.83
C ARG A 166 1.45 11.08 15.61
N ASP A 167 2.15 12.21 15.68
CA ASP A 167 3.11 12.60 14.66
C ASP A 167 4.33 11.66 14.67
N LEU A 168 4.54 10.99 13.54
CA LEU A 168 5.67 10.11 13.24
C LEU A 168 6.48 10.62 12.04
N SER A 169 6.33 11.88 11.63
CA SER A 169 6.97 12.41 10.42
C SER A 169 8.49 12.35 10.49
N ASP A 170 9.07 12.65 11.65
CA ASP A 170 10.52 12.55 11.87
C ASP A 170 11.01 11.10 11.77
N VAL A 171 10.26 10.16 12.35
CA VAL A 171 10.55 8.71 12.30
C VAL A 171 10.46 8.20 10.87
N MET A 172 9.48 8.66 10.09
CA MET A 172 9.34 8.35 8.67
C MET A 172 10.56 8.84 7.87
N VAL A 173 11.00 10.08 8.08
CA VAL A 173 12.18 10.66 7.39
C VAL A 173 13.44 9.86 7.71
N GLU A 174 13.68 9.55 8.98
CA GLU A 174 14.83 8.73 9.38
C GLU A 174 14.77 7.34 8.76
N PHE A 175 13.57 6.74 8.73
CA PHE A 175 13.39 5.42 8.14
C PHE A 175 13.72 5.41 6.65
N TYR A 176 13.19 6.33 5.85
CA TYR A 176 13.52 6.41 4.43
C TYR A 176 15.01 6.60 4.15
N ARG A 177 15.68 7.45 4.95
CA ARG A 177 17.14 7.64 4.84
C ARG A 177 17.91 6.36 5.15
N SER A 178 17.47 5.61 6.16
CA SER A 178 18.15 4.38 6.59
C SER A 178 17.88 3.18 5.68
N SER A 179 16.67 3.09 5.11
CA SER A 179 16.27 1.99 4.22
C SER A 179 16.75 2.21 2.79
N GLY A 180 16.85 3.48 2.37
CA GLY A 180 17.32 3.86 1.04
C GLY A 180 16.35 3.51 -0.09
N VAL A 181 15.07 3.27 0.23
CA VAL A 181 14.05 2.83 -0.74
C VAL A 181 13.67 3.92 -1.74
N MET A 182 13.76 5.20 -1.35
CA MET A 182 13.36 6.32 -2.20
C MET A 182 14.49 6.74 -3.16
N PRO A 183 14.30 6.67 -4.49
CA PRO A 183 15.37 6.98 -5.45
C PRO A 183 15.40 8.44 -5.88
N SER A 184 14.34 9.23 -5.62
CA SER A 184 14.19 10.55 -6.23
C SER A 184 13.23 11.49 -5.50
N MET A 185 13.77 12.60 -4.97
CA MET A 185 12.94 13.71 -4.44
C MET A 185 12.02 14.30 -5.51
N ARG A 186 12.46 14.35 -6.77
CA ARG A 186 11.63 14.87 -7.87
C ARG A 186 10.34 14.08 -8.03
N HIS A 187 10.40 12.75 -7.98
CA HIS A 187 9.22 11.89 -8.13
C HIS A 187 8.34 11.94 -6.88
N ILE A 188 8.94 12.03 -5.68
CA ILE A 188 8.21 12.29 -4.44
C ILE A 188 7.42 13.61 -4.54
N HIS A 189 8.06 14.71 -4.90
CA HIS A 189 7.39 16.00 -5.05
C HIS A 189 6.28 15.96 -6.11
N GLN A 190 6.44 15.19 -7.19
CA GLN A 190 5.37 14.98 -8.17
C GLN A 190 4.18 14.23 -7.57
N ALA A 191 4.41 13.18 -6.78
CA ALA A 191 3.35 12.48 -6.05
C ALA A 191 2.67 13.41 -5.02
N LEU A 192 3.44 14.17 -4.23
CA LEU A 192 2.90 15.12 -3.26
C LEU A 192 2.06 16.22 -3.92
N ASN A 193 2.44 16.72 -5.10
CA ASN A 193 1.63 17.68 -5.85
C ASN A 193 0.28 17.10 -6.30
N LYS A 194 0.18 15.78 -6.50
CA LYS A 194 -1.09 15.10 -6.82
C LYS A 194 -1.96 14.89 -5.58
N VAL A 195 -1.33 14.49 -4.47
CA VAL A 195 -2.03 14.17 -3.23
C VAL A 195 -2.43 15.42 -2.45
N GLY A 196 -1.57 16.45 -2.41
CA GLY A 196 -1.76 17.65 -1.58
C GLY A 196 -3.08 18.42 -1.76
N PRO A 197 -3.65 18.52 -2.99
CA PRO A 197 -4.97 19.13 -3.17
C PRO A 197 -6.15 18.27 -2.70
N LEU A 198 -5.94 16.99 -2.40
CA LEU A 198 -6.99 16.07 -1.96
C LEU A 198 -7.26 16.27 -0.46
N PRO A 199 -8.52 16.19 -0.02
CA PRO A 199 -8.86 16.37 1.39
C PRO A 199 -8.60 15.09 2.19
N VAL A 200 -7.36 14.60 2.22
CA VAL A 200 -6.98 13.34 2.90
C VAL A 200 -7.19 13.47 4.41
N GLU A 201 -7.93 12.52 5.01
CA GLU A 201 -8.16 12.44 6.45
C GLU A 201 -7.48 11.21 7.09
N THR A 202 -7.22 10.17 6.29
CA THR A 202 -6.53 8.94 6.73
C THR A 202 -5.49 8.53 5.70
N ILE A 203 -4.29 8.17 6.16
CA ILE A 203 -3.26 7.53 5.32
C ILE A 203 -3.12 6.07 5.73
N ALA A 204 -3.54 5.19 4.83
CA ALA A 204 -3.46 3.75 4.91
C ALA A 204 -2.20 3.26 4.17
N CYS A 205 -1.05 3.32 4.84
CA CYS A 205 0.23 2.91 4.27
C CYS A 205 0.47 1.39 4.39
N HIS A 206 1.21 0.82 3.44
CA HIS A 206 1.54 -0.61 3.41
C HIS A 206 2.37 -1.02 4.65
N HIS A 207 3.41 -0.24 4.96
CA HIS A 207 4.30 -0.53 6.08
C HIS A 207 4.02 0.31 7.32
N GLY A 208 3.71 -0.38 8.42
CA GLY A 208 3.57 0.18 9.76
C GLY A 208 2.14 0.66 10.11
N THR A 209 1.97 1.73 10.89
CA THR A 209 0.67 2.20 11.42
C THR A 209 -0.11 3.10 10.46
N VAL A 210 -1.43 2.94 10.39
CA VAL A 210 -2.35 3.86 9.68
C VAL A 210 -2.38 5.21 10.40
N LEU A 211 -2.26 6.29 9.63
CA LEU A 211 -2.11 7.65 10.16
C LEU A 211 -3.42 8.43 10.06
N THR A 212 -3.77 9.13 11.13
CA THR A 212 -4.96 9.98 11.25
C THR A 212 -4.59 11.27 11.99
N GLY A 213 -5.55 12.18 12.21
CA GLY A 213 -5.29 13.43 12.93
C GLY A 213 -4.69 14.50 12.01
N ASP A 214 -3.69 15.24 12.51
CA ASP A 214 -3.00 16.24 11.70
C ASP A 214 -1.93 15.57 10.81
N LEU A 215 -2.22 15.48 9.52
CA LEU A 215 -1.33 14.89 8.52
C LEU A 215 -0.33 15.89 7.95
N THR A 216 -0.47 17.19 8.24
CA THR A 216 0.37 18.26 7.70
C THR A 216 1.88 18.01 7.91
N PRO A 217 2.35 17.55 9.08
CA PRO A 217 3.77 17.28 9.32
C PRO A 217 4.38 16.27 8.34
N TYR A 218 3.61 15.25 7.91
CA TYR A 218 4.10 14.23 6.99
C TYR A 218 4.36 14.79 5.58
N PHE A 219 3.44 15.61 5.07
CA PHE A 219 3.61 16.28 3.77
C PHE A 219 4.77 17.27 3.81
N GLN A 220 4.89 18.06 4.88
CA GLN A 220 6.00 19.00 5.07
C GLN A 220 7.34 18.26 5.15
N ALA A 221 7.41 17.19 5.94
CA ALA A 221 8.62 16.40 6.10
C ALA A 221 9.13 15.81 4.78
N LEU A 222 8.24 15.24 3.95
CA LEU A 222 8.61 14.73 2.62
C LEU A 222 8.90 15.85 1.60
N TRP A 223 8.41 17.06 1.83
CA TRP A 223 8.72 18.20 0.98
C TRP A 223 10.09 18.80 1.28
N ASP A 224 10.38 18.98 2.57
CA ASP A 224 11.51 19.76 3.07
C ASP A 224 12.79 18.93 3.30
N HIS A 225 12.66 17.61 3.47
CA HIS A 225 13.80 16.74 3.76
C HIS A 225 14.16 15.85 2.58
N ASP A 226 15.47 15.79 2.27
CA ASP A 226 15.99 14.74 1.39
C ASP A 226 15.89 13.39 2.10
N VAL A 227 15.04 12.54 1.54
CA VAL A 227 14.78 11.16 1.98
C VAL A 227 15.33 10.14 0.99
N THR A 228 16.13 10.58 0.00
CA THR A 228 16.67 9.66 -1.01
C THR A 228 17.82 8.81 -0.46
N GLY A 229 17.85 7.55 -0.90
CA GLY A 229 18.93 6.62 -0.57
C GLY A 229 20.06 6.64 -1.59
N LEU A 230 21.30 6.74 -1.12
CA LEU A 230 22.48 6.26 -1.86
C LEU A 230 23.16 5.13 -1.06
N PRO A 231 23.53 3.99 -1.67
CA PRO A 231 24.03 2.79 -0.97
C PRO A 231 25.28 2.94 -0.10
N ALA A 232 25.94 4.11 -0.06
CA ALA A 232 27.13 4.32 0.76
C ALA A 232 26.83 4.33 2.29
N LEU A 233 25.56 4.32 2.68
CA LEU A 233 25.10 4.54 4.06
C LEU A 233 24.20 3.43 4.63
N ILE A 234 23.92 2.34 3.91
CA ILE A 234 23.10 1.26 4.47
C ILE A 234 23.93 0.56 5.58
N PRO A 235 23.56 0.70 6.88
CA PRO A 235 24.21 -0.08 7.92
C PRO A 235 23.98 -1.55 7.59
N ARG A 236 25.04 -2.38 7.63
CA ARG A 236 24.87 -3.83 7.49
C ARG A 236 23.89 -4.29 8.55
N TRP A 237 22.67 -4.66 8.16
CA TRP A 237 21.69 -5.23 9.09
C TRP A 237 22.27 -6.54 9.65
N PRO A 238 22.53 -6.64 10.97
CA PRO A 238 22.98 -7.90 11.55
C PRO A 238 21.82 -8.90 11.43
N GLY A 239 21.97 -9.92 10.58
CA GLY A 239 21.00 -11.02 10.45
C GLY A 239 20.52 -11.36 9.04
N LEU A 240 20.96 -10.65 8.00
CA LEU A 240 20.59 -10.98 6.60
C LEU A 240 21.65 -11.80 5.84
N MET A 241 22.82 -12.03 6.44
CA MET A 241 23.71 -13.10 6.04
C MET A 241 23.90 -14.00 7.26
N GLY A 242 23.38 -15.21 7.20
CA GLY A 242 23.68 -16.23 8.19
C GLY A 242 25.17 -16.50 8.21
N GLU A 243 25.78 -16.38 9.39
CA GLU A 243 26.94 -17.19 9.75
C GLU A 243 26.47 -18.54 10.28
#